data_AF-A0A7K4KTJ7-F1
#
_entry.id   AF-A0A7K4KTJ7-F1
#
_cell.length_a   1.000
_cell.length_b   1.000
_cell.length_c   1.000
_cell.angle_alpha   90.00
_cell.angle_beta   90.00
_cell.angle_gamma   90.00
#
_symmetry.space_group_name_H-M   'P 1'
#
loop_
_entity.id
_entity.type
_entity.pdbx_description
1 polymer ?
#
loop_
_entity_poly.entity_id
_entity_poly.type
_entity_poly.pdbx_seq_one_letter_code
_entity_poly.pdbx_strand_id
1 'polypeptide(L)'
;IKSKKVKEESKNVNAVCLARNFYPKNLSLEVSTNEVVYEQNEPIVTSEGMYSTMKVVQVKPETEVTCMAKFNGSTYRKDILPEKEIEEPVTVNVCNMTDISTKADIKKEKVNMLSMAVLGLRVLLAKSIAFNTLMSIKLFLF
;
A
#
# COMPACT_ATOMS: atom_id res chain seq x y z
N ILE A 1 -41.95 -12.86 17.04
CA ILE A 1 -40.93 -13.91 16.79
C ILE A 1 -39.71 -13.57 17.64
N LYS A 2 -39.38 -14.40 18.64
CA LYS A 2 -38.19 -14.19 19.49
C LYS A 2 -36.95 -14.39 18.63
N SER A 3 -36.12 -13.35 18.49
CA SER A 3 -34.81 -13.47 17.85
C SER A 3 -33.93 -14.34 18.74
N LYS A 4 -33.64 -15.55 18.26
CA LYS A 4 -32.72 -16.49 18.88
C LYS A 4 -31.34 -15.85 18.77
N LYS A 5 -30.79 -15.36 19.89
CA LYS A 5 -29.38 -14.94 19.96
C LYS A 5 -28.55 -16.12 19.45
N VAL A 6 -28.02 -16.00 18.24
CA VAL A 6 -27.01 -16.90 17.71
C VAL A 6 -25.84 -16.79 18.69
N LYS A 7 -25.55 -17.88 19.38
CA LYS A 7 -24.34 -17.97 20.19
C LYS A 7 -23.19 -17.78 19.21
N GLU A 8 -22.51 -16.65 19.35
CA GLU A 8 -21.35 -16.29 18.56
C GLU A 8 -20.23 -17.25 18.97
N GLU A 9 -20.09 -18.36 18.25
CA GLU A 9 -18.91 -19.22 18.38
C GLU A 9 -17.70 -18.35 18.05
N SER A 10 -16.84 -18.16 19.05
CA SER A 10 -15.65 -17.33 18.97
C SER A 10 -14.69 -17.92 17.93
N LYS A 11 -14.86 -17.51 16.66
CA LYS A 11 -13.88 -17.78 15.61
C LYS A 11 -12.56 -17.15 16.04
N ASN A 12 -11.50 -17.94 16.02
CA ASN A 12 -10.17 -17.44 16.27
C ASN A 12 -9.82 -16.37 15.20
N VAL A 13 -9.08 -15.34 15.60
CA VAL A 13 -8.59 -14.25 14.77
C VAL A 13 -7.11 -14.46 14.50
N ASN A 14 -6.64 -14.08 13.31
CA ASN A 14 -5.21 -14.13 12.99
C ASN A 14 -4.55 -12.80 13.34
N ALA A 15 -3.48 -12.85 14.12
CA ALA A 15 -2.61 -11.70 14.37
C ALA A 15 -1.29 -11.86 13.60
N VAL A 16 -0.71 -10.74 13.13
CA VAL A 16 0.52 -10.74 12.33
C VAL A 16 1.57 -9.86 13.00
N CYS A 17 2.73 -10.46 13.32
CA CYS A 17 3.93 -9.73 13.69
C CYS A 17 4.77 -9.51 12.44
N LEU A 18 5.09 -8.26 12.11
CA LEU A 18 5.83 -7.88 10.90
C LEU A 18 7.05 -7.04 11.26
N ALA A 19 8.24 -7.54 10.92
CA ALA A 19 9.49 -6.80 11.00
C ALA A 19 9.88 -6.34 9.59
N ARG A 20 10.02 -5.02 9.39
CA ARG A 20 10.36 -4.41 8.09
C ARG A 20 11.75 -3.79 8.13
N ASN A 21 12.39 -3.76 6.97
CA ASN A 21 13.59 -2.97 6.70
C ASN A 21 14.67 -3.14 7.79
N PHE A 22 15.09 -4.38 8.05
CA PHE A 22 16.21 -4.66 8.94
C PHE A 22 17.43 -5.16 8.16
N TYR A 23 18.62 -4.83 8.67
CA TYR A 23 19.89 -5.30 8.13
C TYR A 23 20.95 -5.28 9.24
N PRO A 24 21.72 -6.36 9.46
CA PRO A 24 21.87 -7.56 8.61
C PRO A 24 20.77 -8.63 8.81
N LYS A 25 20.83 -9.75 8.08
CA LYS A 25 19.85 -10.87 8.14
C LYS A 25 20.00 -11.70 9.43
N ASN A 26 19.85 -11.08 10.61
CA ASN A 26 20.03 -11.72 11.92
C ASN A 26 18.92 -11.37 12.93
N LEU A 27 17.73 -11.04 12.46
CA LEU A 27 16.57 -10.77 13.32
C LEU A 27 15.87 -12.07 13.70
N SER A 28 15.56 -12.25 14.98
CA SER A 28 14.66 -13.30 15.48
C SER A 28 13.33 -12.68 15.87
N LEU A 29 12.22 -13.25 15.39
CA LEU A 29 10.86 -12.79 15.66
C LEU A 29 10.11 -13.83 16.50
N GLU A 30 9.84 -13.49 17.75
CA GLU A 30 9.15 -14.30 18.74
C GLU A 30 7.75 -13.73 19.01
N VAL A 31 6.81 -14.60 19.36
CA VAL A 31 5.43 -14.23 19.70
C VAL A 31 5.06 -14.93 21.01
N SER A 32 4.24 -14.29 21.86
CA SER A 32 3.83 -14.87 23.15
C SER A 32 2.99 -16.14 23.04
N THR A 33 2.48 -16.48 21.86
CA THR A 33 1.63 -17.65 21.62
C THR A 33 2.38 -18.71 20.81
N ASN A 34 2.14 -19.99 21.13
CA ASN A 34 2.75 -21.12 20.42
C ASN A 34 1.94 -21.55 19.18
N GLU A 35 0.75 -20.98 18.97
CA GLU A 35 -0.16 -21.37 17.88
C GLU A 35 0.17 -20.58 16.61
N VAL A 36 1.31 -20.92 16.02
CA VAL A 36 1.82 -20.33 14.79
C VAL A 36 1.11 -20.96 13.59
N VAL A 37 0.43 -20.12 12.81
CA VAL A 37 -0.23 -20.54 11.55
C VAL A 37 0.76 -20.50 10.39
N TYR A 38 1.62 -19.48 10.39
CA TYR A 38 2.60 -19.29 9.33
C TYR A 38 3.82 -18.55 9.86
N GLU A 39 5.00 -19.02 9.46
CA GLU A 39 6.27 -18.37 9.74
C GLU A 39 7.08 -18.32 8.44
N GLN A 40 7.59 -17.13 8.11
CA GLN A 40 8.47 -16.99 6.97
C GLN A 40 9.83 -17.63 7.27
N ASN A 41 10.09 -18.76 6.62
CA ASN A 41 11.37 -19.48 6.73
C ASN A 41 12.57 -18.58 6.41
N GLU A 42 12.44 -17.71 5.40
CA GLU A 42 13.45 -16.75 5.03
C GLU A 42 12.89 -15.34 4.88
N PRO A 43 13.56 -14.31 5.44
CA PRO A 43 13.23 -12.92 5.19
C PRO A 43 13.29 -12.55 3.70
N ILE A 44 12.31 -11.77 3.26
CA ILE A 44 12.20 -11.24 1.89
C ILE A 44 13.09 -10.01 1.76
N VAL A 45 13.82 -9.92 0.64
CA VAL A 45 14.64 -8.74 0.30
C VAL A 45 13.76 -7.65 -0.30
N THR A 46 13.88 -6.43 0.21
CA THR A 46 13.19 -5.24 -0.30
C THR A 46 13.97 -4.62 -1.47
N SER A 47 13.34 -3.73 -2.23
CA SER A 47 14.01 -2.98 -3.31
C SER A 47 15.19 -2.13 -2.84
N GLU A 48 15.27 -1.84 -1.53
CA GLU A 48 16.35 -1.09 -0.89
C GLU A 48 17.49 -2.00 -0.41
N GLY A 49 17.41 -3.32 -0.66
CA GLY A 49 18.42 -4.29 -0.22
C GLY A 49 18.34 -4.66 1.27
N MET A 50 17.26 -4.28 1.95
CA MET A 50 17.00 -4.64 3.35
C MET A 50 16.12 -5.89 3.44
N TYR A 51 16.00 -6.48 4.62
CA TYR A 51 15.19 -7.67 4.84
C TYR A 51 13.88 -7.34 5.57
N SER A 52 12.83 -8.11 5.27
CA SER A 52 11.55 -8.08 5.99
C SER A 52 11.08 -9.51 6.25
N THR A 53 10.48 -9.75 7.42
CA THR A 53 9.93 -11.07 7.78
C THR A 53 8.63 -10.92 8.57
N MET A 54 7.78 -11.93 8.51
CA MET A 54 6.51 -11.95 9.24
C MET A 54 6.21 -13.31 9.88
N LYS A 55 5.43 -13.26 10.95
CA LYS A 55 4.90 -14.43 11.66
C LYS A 55 3.42 -14.22 11.95
N VAL A 56 2.60 -15.20 11.59
CA VAL A 56 1.14 -15.19 11.76
C VAL A 56 0.78 -16.19 12.83
N VAL A 57 0.01 -15.74 13.81
CA VAL A 57 -0.49 -16.57 14.91
C VAL A 57 -2.00 -16.53 14.94
N GLN A 58 -2.61 -17.62 15.37
CA GLN A 58 -4.05 -17.67 15.61
C GLN A 58 -4.31 -17.46 17.10
N VAL A 59 -5.23 -16.56 17.42
CA VAL A 59 -5.54 -16.16 18.79
C VAL A 59 -7.04 -15.99 18.97
N LYS A 60 -7.51 -16.11 20.21
CA LYS A 60 -8.90 -15.78 20.50
C LYS A 60 -9.10 -14.26 20.39
N PRO A 61 -10.30 -13.80 20.02
CA PRO A 61 -10.62 -12.37 20.09
C PRO A 61 -10.28 -11.80 21.47
N GLU A 62 -9.89 -10.52 21.53
CA GLU A 62 -9.61 -9.80 22.79
C GLU A 62 -8.45 -10.41 23.62
N THR A 63 -7.62 -11.27 23.02
CA THR A 63 -6.43 -11.83 23.67
C THR A 63 -5.19 -11.06 23.26
N GLU A 64 -4.52 -10.42 24.22
CA GLU A 64 -3.29 -9.66 23.96
C GLU A 64 -2.17 -10.56 23.40
N VAL A 65 -1.56 -10.11 22.31
CA VAL A 65 -0.45 -10.76 21.62
C VAL A 65 0.79 -9.90 21.74
N THR A 66 1.86 -10.46 22.28
CA THR A 66 3.15 -9.79 22.36
C THR A 66 4.05 -10.26 21.23
N CYS A 67 4.45 -9.35 20.34
CA CYS A 67 5.51 -9.55 19.36
C CYS A 67 6.85 -9.09 19.94
N MET A 68 7.88 -9.93 19.87
CA MET A 68 9.24 -9.62 20.29
C MET A 68 10.22 -9.80 19.14
N ALA A 69 10.92 -8.74 18.76
CA ALA A 69 11.99 -8.81 17.79
C ALA A 69 13.34 -8.67 18.49
N LYS A 70 14.19 -9.69 18.41
CA LYS A 70 15.58 -9.64 18.88
C LYS A 70 16.48 -9.31 17.70
N PHE A 71 17.18 -8.19 17.79
CA PHE A 71 18.03 -7.70 16.72
C PHE A 71 19.25 -6.97 17.30
N ASN A 72 20.44 -7.39 16.89
CA ASN A 72 21.71 -6.81 17.30
C ASN A 72 21.88 -6.67 18.84
N GLY A 73 21.45 -7.68 19.60
CA GLY A 73 21.47 -7.68 21.07
C GLY A 73 20.34 -6.89 21.73
N SER A 74 19.60 -6.08 20.98
CA SER A 74 18.42 -5.34 21.46
C SER A 74 17.15 -6.17 21.30
N THR A 75 16.20 -5.95 22.21
CA THR A 75 14.87 -6.56 22.14
C THR A 75 13.81 -5.48 21.99
N TYR A 76 13.02 -5.57 20.92
CA TYR A 76 11.90 -4.68 20.64
C TYR A 76 10.60 -5.42 20.91
N ARG A 77 9.78 -4.87 21.80
CA ARG A 77 8.50 -5.45 22.19
C ARG A 77 7.35 -4.60 21.66
N LYS A 78 6.32 -5.25 21.12
CA LYS A 78 5.07 -4.61 20.77
C LYS A 78 3.90 -5.52 21.14
N ASP A 79 3.01 -5.00 21.96
CA ASP A 79 1.78 -5.67 22.35
C ASP A 79 0.63 -5.22 21.43
N ILE A 80 -0.22 -6.18 21.03
CA ILE A 80 -1.31 -6.01 20.08
C ILE A 80 -2.55 -6.66 20.69
N LEU A 81 -3.66 -5.93 20.77
CA LEU A 81 -4.96 -6.52 21.07
C LEU A 81 -5.68 -6.79 19.74
N PRO A 82 -5.90 -8.05 19.35
CA PRO A 82 -6.70 -8.40 18.18
C PRO A 82 -8.15 -8.02 18.47
N GLU A 83 -8.56 -6.89 17.94
CA GLU A 83 -9.94 -6.46 18.03
C GLU A 83 -10.82 -7.38 17.16
N LYS A 84 -12.06 -7.57 17.58
CA LYS A 84 -13.04 -8.40 16.88
C LYS A 84 -13.58 -7.71 15.62
N GLU A 85 -12.93 -6.66 15.14
CA GLU A 85 -13.48 -5.82 14.09
C GLU A 85 -13.60 -6.62 12.79
N ILE A 86 -14.86 -6.81 12.42
CA ILE A 86 -15.31 -6.97 11.05
C ILE A 86 -15.06 -5.61 10.36
N GLU A 87 -13.79 -5.22 10.24
CA GLU A 87 -13.43 -4.42 9.08
C GLU A 87 -13.50 -5.43 7.93
N GLU A 88 -14.62 -5.40 7.19
CA GLU A 88 -14.63 -5.94 5.84
C GLU A 88 -13.30 -5.53 5.22
N PRO A 89 -12.50 -6.46 4.67
CA PRO A 89 -11.28 -6.06 4.00
C PRO A 89 -11.74 -5.08 2.94
N VAL A 90 -11.48 -3.78 3.17
CA VAL A 90 -11.61 -2.81 2.11
C VAL A 90 -10.74 -3.42 1.05
N THR A 91 -11.37 -3.78 -0.07
CA THR A 91 -10.72 -4.28 -1.27
C THR A 91 -9.95 -3.10 -1.88
N VAL A 92 -9.04 -2.54 -1.09
CA VAL A 92 -7.98 -1.70 -1.58
C VAL A 92 -7.10 -2.67 -2.32
N ASN A 93 -7.24 -2.69 -3.63
CA ASN A 93 -6.23 -3.27 -4.50
C ASN A 93 -4.87 -2.74 -4.02
N VAL A 94 -4.12 -3.58 -3.31
CA VAL A 94 -2.79 -3.29 -2.72
C VAL A 94 -1.75 -2.93 -3.79
N CYS A 95 -2.14 -2.89 -5.07
CA CYS A 95 -1.36 -2.42 -6.20
C CYS A 95 -1.79 -1.07 -6.79
N ASN A 96 -2.71 -0.31 -6.19
CA ASN A 96 -2.94 1.09 -6.58
C ASN A 96 -2.22 2.01 -5.61
N MET A 97 -0.93 2.22 -5.88
CA MET A 97 -0.11 3.20 -5.18
C MET A 97 -0.58 4.61 -5.54
N THR A 98 -1.52 5.13 -4.76
CA THR A 98 -1.71 6.57 -4.57
C THR A 98 -1.78 6.75 -3.07
N ASP A 99 -0.95 7.63 -2.51
CA ASP A 99 -0.90 7.99 -1.08
C ASP A 99 0.10 7.27 -0.17
N ILE A 100 1.37 7.17 -0.57
CA ILE A 100 2.48 7.45 0.38
C ILE A 100 3.60 8.19 -0.38
N SER A 101 3.42 9.49 -0.63
CA SER A 101 4.53 10.36 -1.02
C SER A 101 4.24 11.82 -0.67
N THR A 102 4.03 12.11 0.61
CA THR A 102 4.07 13.48 1.15
C THR A 102 5.38 13.76 1.91
N LYS A 103 6.46 13.03 1.59
CA LYS A 103 7.85 13.39 1.96
C LYS A 103 8.83 12.93 0.88
N ALA A 104 8.82 13.62 -0.24
CA ALA A 104 9.96 13.66 -1.15
C ALA A 104 9.77 14.92 -2.00
N ASP A 105 10.24 16.04 -1.45
CA ASP A 105 10.59 17.23 -2.22
C ASP A 105 11.73 16.82 -3.18
N ILE A 106 11.37 16.16 -4.27
CA ILE A 106 12.26 15.87 -5.38
C ILE A 106 11.65 16.58 -6.57
N LYS A 107 12.13 17.80 -6.77
CA LYS A 107 12.22 18.54 -8.02
C LYS A 107 12.37 17.58 -9.21
N LYS A 108 11.25 17.13 -9.76
CA LYS A 108 11.15 16.40 -11.02
C LYS A 108 10.17 17.18 -11.87
N GLU A 109 10.73 18.02 -12.72
CA GLU A 109 10.07 18.50 -13.93
C GLU A 109 9.79 17.29 -14.83
N LYS A 110 8.78 16.51 -14.47
CA LYS A 110 8.14 15.55 -15.37
C LYS A 110 6.80 16.16 -15.76
N VAL A 111 6.88 17.31 -16.42
CA VAL A 111 5.72 17.88 -17.10
C VAL A 111 5.21 16.83 -18.08
N ASN A 112 3.97 16.43 -17.90
CA ASN A 112 3.32 15.35 -18.63
C ASN A 112 3.51 15.57 -20.14
N MET A 113 4.37 14.77 -20.79
CA MET A 113 4.74 14.93 -22.22
C MET A 113 3.51 14.90 -23.14
N LEU A 114 2.45 14.22 -22.71
CA LEU A 114 1.13 14.23 -23.35
C LEU A 114 0.44 15.60 -23.30
N SER A 115 0.59 16.35 -22.20
CA SER A 115 -0.04 17.67 -22.04
C SER A 115 0.54 18.70 -23.00
N MET A 116 1.86 18.72 -23.20
CA MET A 116 2.51 19.62 -24.16
C MET A 116 2.19 19.25 -25.62
N ALA A 117 2.12 17.95 -25.94
CA ALA A 117 1.72 17.49 -27.27
C ALA A 117 0.26 17.87 -27.60
N VAL A 118 -0.66 17.72 -26.65
CA VAL A 118 -2.07 18.13 -26.82
C VAL A 118 -2.20 19.64 -26.99
N LEU A 119 -1.44 20.44 -26.23
CA LEU A 119 -1.42 21.90 -26.40
C LEU A 119 -0.93 22.29 -27.80
N GLY A 120 0.17 21.69 -28.26
CA GLY A 120 0.72 21.92 -29.60
C GLY A 120 -0.27 21.59 -30.70
N LEU A 121 -0.96 20.45 -30.60
CA LEU A 121 -1.96 20.03 -31.58
C LEU A 121 -3.12 21.04 -31.68
N ARG A 122 -3.62 21.55 -30.55
CA ARG A 122 -4.72 22.54 -30.53
C ARG A 122 -4.32 23.84 -31.23
N VAL A 123 -3.09 24.31 -31.02
CA VAL A 123 -2.57 25.53 -31.67
C VAL A 123 -2.42 25.32 -33.18
N LEU A 124 -1.91 24.16 -33.61
CA LEU A 124 -1.76 23.84 -35.03
C LEU A 124 -3.11 23.75 -35.75
N LEU A 125 -4.11 23.10 -35.13
CA LEU A 125 -5.46 23.03 -35.66
C LEU A 125 -6.09 24.43 -35.78
N ALA A 126 -5.98 25.27 -34.75
CA ALA A 126 -6.49 26.64 -34.78
C ALA A 126 -5.83 27.48 -35.89
N LYS A 127 -4.50 27.38 -36.04
CA LYS A 127 -3.74 28.08 -37.10
C LYS A 127 -4.18 27.61 -38.49
N SER A 128 -4.38 26.30 -38.70
CA SER A 128 -4.81 25.75 -39.98
C SER A 128 -6.22 26.18 -40.35
N ILE A 129 -7.15 26.19 -39.38
CA ILE A 129 -8.52 26.66 -39.61
C ILE A 129 -8.50 28.14 -39.98
N ALA A 130 -7.79 28.98 -39.21
CA ALA A 130 -7.70 30.41 -39.48
C ALA A 130 -7.06 30.72 -40.84
N PHE A 131 -6.01 30.02 -41.23
CA PHE A 131 -5.37 30.23 -42.53
C PHE A 131 -6.28 29.80 -43.69
N ASN A 132 -6.93 28.65 -43.57
CA ASN A 132 -7.87 28.16 -44.59
C ASN A 132 -9.10 29.07 -44.70
N THR A 133 -9.64 29.60 -43.60
CA THR A 133 -10.76 30.55 -43.67
C THR A 133 -10.34 31.87 -44.28
N LEU A 134 -9.17 32.41 -43.93
CA LEU A 134 -8.66 33.67 -44.48
C LEU A 134 -8.38 33.53 -45.99
N MET A 135 -7.81 32.41 -46.44
CA MET A 135 -7.62 32.12 -47.86
C MET A 135 -8.94 31.97 -48.61
N SER A 136 -9.93 31.29 -48.03
CA SER A 136 -11.27 31.21 -48.61
C SER A 136 -11.91 32.60 -48.74
N ILE A 137 -11.88 33.42 -47.68
CA ILE A 137 -12.41 34.79 -47.73
C ILE A 137 -11.69 35.62 -48.80
N LYS A 138 -10.37 35.49 -48.92
CA LYS A 138 -9.60 36.19 -49.96
C LYS A 138 -10.01 35.79 -51.38
N LEU A 139 -10.33 34.51 -51.61
CA LEU A 139 -10.87 34.02 -52.90
C LEU A 139 -12.30 34.48 -53.18
N PHE A 140 -13.07 34.84 -52.15
CA PHE A 140 -14.47 35.27 -52.31
C PHE A 140 -14.65 36.79 -52.37
N LEU A 141 -13.73 37.57 -51.78
CA LEU A 141 -13.80 39.05 -51.73
C LEU A 141 -12.89 39.75 -52.77
N PHE A 142 -12.05 39.01 -53.49
CA PHE A 142 -11.21 39.46 -54.60
C PHE A 142 -11.32 38.47 -55.76
#